data_AF-A0A520WW99-F1
#
_entry.id   AF-A0A520WW99-F1
#
_cell.length_a   1.000
_cell.length_b   1.000
_cell.length_c   1.000
_cell.angle_alpha   90.00
_cell.angle_beta   90.00
_cell.angle_gamma   90.00
#
_symmetry.space_group_name_H-M   'P 1'
#
loop_
_entity.id
_entity.type
_entity.pdbx_description
1 polymer ?
#
loop_
_entity_poly.entity_id
_entity_poly.type
_entity_poly.pdbx_seq_one_letter_code
_entity_poly.pdbx_strand_id
1 'polypeptide(L)' 'KSFPRIYYVTSTADDRTHPSHGRKAAARMAANGQPYLYYEDMQGGHSGGVDNEQRAKLQAMQWVYLMQQLMGSPEGE' A
#
# COMPACT_ATOMS: atom_id res chain seq x y z
N LYS A 1 2.42 -4.35 22.01
CA LYS A 1 1.86 -4.92 20.76
C LYS A 1 2.87 -4.66 19.64
N SER A 2 3.13 -5.66 18.78
CA SER A 2 3.92 -5.44 17.57
C SER A 2 3.16 -4.52 16.62
N PHE A 3 3.90 -3.69 15.90
CA PHE A 3 3.31 -2.83 14.88
C PHE A 3 2.99 -3.69 13.63
N PRO A 4 1.81 -3.54 13.01
CA PRO A 4 1.47 -4.34 11.84
C PRO A 4 2.36 -3.98 10.65
N ARG A 5 2.52 -4.93 9.72
CA ARG A 5 3.19 -4.68 8.44
C ARG A 5 2.30 -3.80 7.58
N ILE A 6 2.57 -2.49 7.54
CA ILE A 6 1.77 -1.53 6.75
C ILE A 6 1.96 -1.73 5.25
N TYR A 7 0.88 -1.54 4.48
CA TYR A 7 0.91 -1.33 3.04
C TYR A 7 0.65 0.14 2.68
N TYR A 8 1.67 0.84 2.19
CA TYR A 8 1.56 2.20 1.69
C TYR A 8 1.21 2.19 0.20
N VAL A 9 0.17 2.94 -0.17
CA VAL A 9 -0.25 3.18 -1.55
C VAL A 9 -0.20 4.68 -1.81
N THR A 10 0.48 5.10 -2.86
CA THR A 10 0.56 6.50 -3.28
C THR A 10 0.59 6.63 -4.80
N SER A 11 0.58 7.84 -5.32
CA SER A 11 0.67 8.13 -6.77
C SER A 11 1.62 9.30 -7.01
N THR A 12 2.48 9.17 -8.03
CA THR A 12 3.34 10.28 -8.47
C THR A 12 2.54 11.46 -8.99
N ALA A 13 1.28 11.23 -9.40
CA ALA A 13 0.38 12.22 -9.96
C ALA A 13 -0.58 12.83 -8.92
N ASP A 14 -0.50 12.45 -7.64
CA ASP A 14 -1.33 13.07 -6.59
C ASP A 14 -0.79 14.46 -6.21
N ASP A 15 -1.49 15.50 -6.67
CA ASP A 15 -1.22 16.90 -6.38
C ASP A 15 -1.93 17.41 -5.11
N ARG A 16 -2.84 16.63 -4.52
CA ARG A 16 -3.56 16.95 -3.28
C ARG A 16 -2.80 16.47 -2.05
N THR A 17 -2.33 15.22 -2.08
CA THR A 17 -1.51 14.64 -1.02
C THR A 17 -0.23 14.07 -1.62
N HIS A 18 0.78 14.93 -1.73
CA HIS A 18 2.03 14.60 -2.43
C HIS A 18 2.68 13.29 -1.95
N PRO A 19 3.20 12.43 -2.87
CA PRO A 19 3.75 11.11 -2.55
C PRO A 19 4.94 11.13 -1.59
N SER A 20 5.58 12.28 -1.38
CA SER A 20 6.63 12.44 -0.37
C SER A 20 6.18 12.02 1.04
N HIS A 21 4.89 12.14 1.37
CA HIS A 21 4.37 11.67 2.64
C HIS A 21 4.50 10.15 2.77
N GLY A 22 4.06 9.40 1.76
CA GLY A 22 4.20 7.95 1.70
C GLY A 22 5.66 7.51 1.68
N ARG A 23 6.50 8.16 0.86
CA ARG A 23 7.95 7.86 0.78
C ARG A 23 8.65 8.05 2.12
N LYS A 24 8.39 9.16 2.83
CA LYS A 24 8.98 9.43 4.16
C LYS A 24 8.50 8.42 5.21
N ALA A 25 7.23 8.03 5.17
CA ALA A 25 6.70 7.02 6.08
C ALA A 25 7.35 5.64 5.85
N ALA A 26 7.46 5.21 4.59
CA ALA A 26 8.15 3.97 4.22
C ALA A 26 9.64 3.99 4.61
N ALA A 27 10.35 5.09 4.36
CA ALA A 27 11.74 5.25 4.78
C ALA A 27 11.92 5.15 6.30
N ARG A 28 10.96 5.65 7.09
CA ARG A 28 10.98 5.50 8.55
C ARG A 28 10.80 4.04 8.98
N MET A 29 9.92 3.28 8.31
CA MET A 29 9.77 1.85 8.57
C MET A 29 11.07 1.09 8.29
N ALA A 30 11.71 1.39 7.16
CA ALA A 30 13.02 0.83 6.81
C ALA A 30 14.10 1.16 7.86
N ALA A 31 14.20 2.42 8.28
CA ALA A 31 15.15 2.86 9.29
C ALA A 31 14.95 2.18 10.65
N ASN A 32 13.71 1.81 10.98
CA ASN A 32 13.38 1.07 12.20
C ASN A 32 13.53 -0.45 12.06
N GLY A 33 13.90 -0.97 10.89
CA GLY A 33 13.92 -2.41 10.60
C GLY A 33 12.53 -3.07 10.64
N GLN A 34 11.47 -2.29 10.49
CA GLN A 34 10.09 -2.79 10.55
C GLN A 34 9.63 -3.23 9.16
N PRO A 35 8.95 -4.38 9.01
CA PRO A 35 8.46 -4.83 7.72
C PRO A 35 7.35 -3.89 7.20
N TYR A 36 7.38 -3.62 5.90
CA TYR A 36 6.35 -2.84 5.22
C TYR A 36 6.18 -3.31 3.77
N LEU A 37 5.15 -2.80 3.11
CA LEU A 37 4.90 -2.88 1.68
C LEU A 37 4.73 -1.46 1.15
N TYR A 38 5.17 -1.22 -0.07
CA TYR A 38 5.09 0.08 -0.72
C TYR A 38 4.73 -0.10 -2.19
N TYR A 39 3.70 0.61 -2.64
CA TYR A 39 3.31 0.72 -4.03
C TYR A 39 3.10 2.20 -4.37
N GLU A 40 3.71 2.64 -5.45
CA GLU A 40 3.56 3.99 -5.98
C GLU A 40 3.13 3.88 -7.44
N ASP A 41 1.91 4.33 -7.72
CA ASP A 41 1.40 4.39 -9.07
C ASP A 41 2.02 5.56 -9.83
N MET A 42 2.31 5.36 -11.12
CA MET A 42 2.79 6.44 -11.98
C MET A 42 1.65 7.26 -12.58
N GLN A 43 0.43 6.72 -12.54
CA GLN A 43 -0.78 7.32 -13.10
C GLN A 43 -1.82 7.55 -12.00
N GLY A 44 -2.84 8.36 -12.32
CA GLY A 44 -3.94 8.65 -11.40
C GLY A 44 -3.78 10.01 -10.74
N GLY A 45 -4.07 10.03 -9.46
CA GLY A 45 -4.07 11.21 -8.60
C GLY A 45 -4.64 10.81 -7.25
N HIS A 46 -5.20 11.76 -6.51
CA HIS A 46 -5.62 11.51 -5.14
C HIS A 46 -6.59 10.35 -4.93
N SER A 47 -7.53 10.15 -5.86
CA SER A 47 -8.55 9.10 -5.74
C SER A 47 -8.08 7.72 -6.21
N GLY A 48 -6.88 7.61 -6.78
CA GLY A 48 -6.34 6.38 -7.37
C GLY A 48 -7.00 5.95 -8.68
N GLY A 49 -6.17 5.42 -9.60
CA GLY A 49 -6.58 4.83 -10.89
C GLY A 49 -7.22 5.79 -11.89
N VAL A 50 -6.68 5.88 -13.11
CA VAL A 50 -7.26 6.70 -14.19
C VAL A 50 -8.41 6.01 -14.94
N ASP A 51 -8.51 4.69 -14.84
CA ASP A 51 -9.53 3.87 -15.50
C ASP A 51 -10.03 2.73 -14.59
N ASN A 52 -10.99 1.96 -15.10
CA ASN A 52 -11.58 0.85 -14.37
C ASN A 52 -10.61 -0.31 -14.12
N GLU A 53 -9.67 -0.55 -15.03
CA GLU A 53 -8.70 -1.64 -14.92
C GLU A 53 -7.71 -1.36 -13.78
N GLN A 54 -7.16 -0.14 -13.74
CA GLN A 54 -6.29 0.32 -12.67
C GLN A 54 -7.01 0.33 -11.33
N ARG A 55 -8.27 0.78 -11.29
CA ARG A 55 -9.08 0.74 -10.06
C ARG A 55 -9.30 -0.69 -9.58
N ALA A 56 -9.64 -1.61 -10.47
CA ALA A 56 -9.80 -3.02 -10.13
C ALA A 56 -8.49 -3.62 -9.59
N LYS A 57 -7.35 -3.30 -10.22
CA LYS A 57 -6.03 -3.74 -9.77
C LYS A 57 -5.68 -3.20 -8.37
N LEU A 58 -5.88 -1.90 -8.14
CA LEU A 58 -5.63 -1.26 -6.83
C LEU A 58 -6.49 -1.90 -5.74
N GLN A 59 -7.77 -2.11 -6.01
CA GLN A 59 -8.69 -2.79 -5.08
C GLN A 59 -8.26 -4.23 -4.81
N ALA A 60 -7.91 -4.99 -5.86
CA ALA A 60 -7.44 -6.37 -5.71
C ALA A 60 -6.19 -6.44 -4.82
N MET A 61 -5.21 -5.55 -5.00
CA MET A 61 -4.02 -5.49 -4.15
C MET A 61 -4.36 -5.16 -2.70
N GLN A 62 -5.29 -4.23 -2.44
CA GLN A 62 -5.75 -3.89 -1.10
C GLN A 62 -6.43 -5.09 -0.41
N TRP A 63 -7.32 -5.79 -1.12
CA TRP A 63 -7.98 -6.98 -0.60
C TRP A 63 -7.01 -8.11 -0.31
N VAL A 64 -6.09 -8.41 -1.23
CA VAL A 64 -5.06 -9.45 -1.02
C VAL A 64 -4.21 -9.13 0.21
N TYR A 65 -3.78 -7.88 0.37
CA TYR A 65 -3.05 -7.45 1.57
C TYR A 65 -3.87 -7.71 2.84
N LEU A 66 -5.13 -7.29 2.87
CA LEU A 66 -6.00 -7.50 4.03
C LEU A 66 -6.22 -8.99 4.32
N MET A 67 -6.45 -9.80 3.30
CA MET A 67 -6.59 -11.25 3.45
C MET A 67 -5.32 -11.85 4.06
N GLN A 68 -4.14 -11.48 3.57
CA GLN A 68 -2.85 -11.96 4.12
C GLN A 68 -2.59 -11.50 5.57
N GLN A 69 -3.11 -10.35 5.98
CA GLN A 69 -2.88 -9.82 7.34
C GLN A 69 -3.93 -10.27 8.35
N LEU A 70 -5.17 -10.53 7.91
CA LEU A 70 -6.33 -10.70 8.81
C LEU A 70 -6.97 -12.07 8.73
N MET A 71 -6.91 -12.72 7.57
CA MET A 71 -7.34 -14.11 7.46
C MET A 71 -6.10 -14.93 7.80
N GLY A 72 -6.16 -15.67 8.91
CA GLY A 72 -5.04 -16.51 9.36
C GLY A 72 -4.50 -17.33 8.19
N SER A 73 -3.21 -17.66 8.22
CA SER A 73 -2.70 -18.70 7.32
C SER A 73 -3.61 -19.92 7.46
N PRO A 74 -3.96 -20.63 6.36
CA PRO A 74 -4.55 -21.95 6.53
C PRO A 74 -3.52 -22.77 7.32
N GLU A 75 -3.76 -22.91 8.63
CA GLU A 75 -2.98 -23.80 9.47
C GLU A 75 -3.30 -25.20 8.97
N GLY A 76 -2.38 -25.81 8.22
CA GLY A 76 -2.46 -27.21 7.82
C GLY A 76 -2.17 -27.49 6.35
N GLU A 77 -0.92 -27.27 5.92
CA GLU A 77 -0.23 -28.17 4.99
C GLU A 77 1.12 -28.56 5.59
#